data_AF-A0A839SEN2-F1
#
_entry.id   AF-A0A839SEN2-F1
#
_cell.length_a   1.000
_cell.length_b   1.000
_cell.length_c   1.000
_cell.angle_alpha   90.00
_cell.angle_beta   90.00
_cell.angle_gamma   90.00
#
_symmetry.space_group_name_H-M   'P 1'
#
loop_
_entity.id
_entity.type
_entity.pdbx_description
1 polymer ?
#
loop_
_entity_poly.entity_id
_entity_poly.type
_entity_poly.pdbx_seq_one_letter_code
_entity_poly.pdbx_strand_id
1 'polypeptide(L)'
;MIVIQLLYSCHGNKPTNVVRKTVNSNSCINSIKNYSDTVKFEKDINLYDKLKYEKKFSLENCNTDQFRDDPVFQKSVIKIVLKIYLYCISLEEPRDDLFIFYRATNTTIKTIDEYIYIMNGKKVPLYPVENLEVNTVRSVIKENKIFQKDKDIMSLLDSCNVQLKKIKHIQRR
;
A
#
# COMPACT_ATOMS: atom_id res chain seq x y z
N MET A 1 -12.86 46.52 -42.47
CA MET A 1 -13.84 46.62 -41.36
C MET A 1 -15.18 46.12 -41.85
N ILE A 2 -15.55 44.88 -41.49
CA ILE A 2 -16.95 44.43 -41.50
C ILE A 2 -17.13 43.66 -40.20
N VAL A 3 -17.99 44.20 -39.35
CA VAL A 3 -18.44 43.63 -38.09
C VAL A 3 -19.59 42.69 -38.43
N ILE A 4 -19.48 41.41 -38.09
CA ILE A 4 -20.64 40.51 -38.02
C ILE A 4 -20.78 40.09 -36.56
N GLN A 5 -21.68 40.80 -35.87
CA GLN A 5 -22.37 40.31 -34.69
C GLN A 5 -23.37 39.24 -35.15
N LEU A 6 -23.25 38.03 -34.61
CA LEU A 6 -24.38 37.12 -34.50
C LEU A 6 -24.58 36.77 -33.02
N LEU A 7 -25.78 37.11 -32.58
CA LEU A 7 -26.32 37.01 -31.24
C LEU A 7 -26.87 35.60 -31.00
N TYR A 8 -26.60 35.11 -29.78
CA TYR A 8 -27.38 34.15 -28.99
C TYR A 8 -27.62 32.72 -29.51
N SER A 9 -27.09 31.76 -28.74
CA SER A 9 -27.96 30.91 -27.92
C SER A 9 -27.20 30.39 -26.70
N CYS A 10 -27.64 30.88 -25.53
CA CYS A 10 -27.29 30.34 -24.23
C CYS A 10 -27.84 28.91 -24.13
N HIS A 11 -26.95 27.92 -24.13
CA HIS A 11 -27.19 26.69 -23.39
C HIS A 11 -26.24 26.71 -22.20
N GLY A 12 -26.83 26.89 -21.02
CA GLY A 12 -26.13 26.86 -19.75
C GLY A 12 -25.48 25.51 -19.55
N ASN A 13 -24.21 25.39 -19.91
CA ASN A 13 -23.34 24.40 -19.30
C ASN A 13 -23.19 24.82 -17.85
N LYS A 14 -24.06 24.27 -16.99
CA LYS A 14 -23.80 24.18 -15.56
C LYS A 14 -22.34 23.72 -15.43
N PRO A 15 -21.49 24.40 -14.63
CA PRO A 15 -20.25 23.77 -14.23
C PRO A 15 -20.65 22.45 -13.60
N THR A 16 -20.32 21.33 -14.25
CA THR A 16 -20.27 20.04 -13.59
C THR A 16 -19.18 20.23 -12.54
N ASN A 17 -19.61 20.69 -11.36
CA ASN A 17 -18.89 20.52 -10.11
C ASN A 17 -18.70 19.01 -10.00
N VAL A 18 -17.58 18.54 -10.56
CA VAL A 18 -16.96 17.31 -10.13
C VAL A 18 -16.64 17.59 -8.67
N VAL A 19 -17.58 17.24 -7.80
CA VAL A 19 -17.37 17.20 -6.35
C VAL A 19 -16.23 16.21 -6.19
N ARG A 20 -14.99 16.71 -6.19
CA ARG A 20 -13.86 16.00 -5.60
C ARG A 20 -14.30 15.82 -4.15
N LYS A 21 -14.84 14.64 -3.84
CA LYS A 21 -15.11 14.24 -2.47
C LYS A 21 -13.74 14.23 -1.80
N THR A 22 -13.39 15.33 -1.15
CA THR A 22 -12.26 15.38 -0.24
C THR A 22 -12.60 14.40 0.87
N VAL A 23 -12.04 13.19 0.79
CA VAL A 23 -12.22 12.19 1.84
C VAL A 23 -11.59 12.78 3.10
N ASN A 24 -12.37 12.87 4.18
CA ASN A 24 -11.90 13.39 5.46
C ASN A 24 -10.64 12.62 5.90
N SER A 25 -9.61 13.33 6.39
CA SER A 25 -8.34 12.76 6.87
C SER A 25 -8.54 11.62 7.87
N ASN A 26 -9.43 11.79 8.84
CA ASN A 26 -9.76 10.74 9.81
C ASN A 26 -10.41 9.52 9.14
N SER A 27 -11.16 9.74 8.06
CA SER A 27 -11.73 8.64 7.28
C SER A 27 -10.64 7.86 6.55
N CYS A 28 -9.56 8.51 6.08
CA CYS A 28 -8.44 7.85 5.41
C CYS A 28 -7.62 6.98 6.37
N ILE A 29 -7.22 7.51 7.53
CA ILE A 29 -6.45 6.77 8.54
C ILE A 29 -7.27 5.57 9.04
N ASN A 30 -8.55 5.76 9.35
CA ASN A 30 -9.41 4.66 9.78
C ASN A 30 -9.62 3.62 8.68
N SER A 31 -9.69 4.04 7.42
CA SER A 31 -9.85 3.11 6.29
C SER A 31 -8.62 2.24 6.11
N ILE A 32 -7.41 2.81 6.11
CA ILE A 32 -6.18 2.02 6.00
C ILE A 32 -5.96 1.15 7.24
N LYS A 33 -6.32 1.64 8.43
CA LYS A 33 -6.29 0.83 9.64
C LYS A 33 -7.19 -0.39 9.51
N ASN A 34 -8.46 -0.17 9.21
CA ASN A 34 -9.43 -1.24 9.04
C ASN A 34 -9.01 -2.22 7.93
N TYR A 35 -8.45 -1.71 6.82
CA TYR A 35 -7.86 -2.55 5.79
C TYR A 35 -6.75 -3.43 6.34
N SER A 36 -5.76 -2.82 6.98
CA SER A 36 -4.58 -3.50 7.51
C SER A 36 -4.94 -4.56 8.54
N ASP A 37 -6.05 -4.39 9.28
CA ASP A 37 -6.56 -5.34 10.25
C ASP A 37 -7.30 -6.50 9.55
N THR A 38 -8.16 -6.20 8.58
CA THR A 38 -9.10 -7.17 7.97
C THR A 38 -8.57 -7.91 6.75
N VAL A 39 -7.63 -7.32 6.00
CA VAL A 39 -7.12 -7.91 4.76
C VAL A 39 -6.43 -9.24 5.06
N LYS A 40 -6.78 -10.26 4.27
CA LYS A 40 -6.19 -11.60 4.31
C LYS A 40 -5.88 -12.01 2.89
N PHE A 41 -4.64 -12.40 2.64
CA PHE A 41 -4.21 -12.93 1.35
C PHE A 41 -4.16 -14.46 1.47
N GLU A 42 -5.00 -15.16 0.71
CA GLU A 42 -5.18 -16.61 0.79
C GLU A 42 -4.60 -17.23 -0.49
N LYS A 43 -3.84 -18.33 -0.35
CA LYS A 43 -3.14 -18.99 -1.47
C LYS A 43 -4.06 -19.36 -2.63
N ASP A 44 -5.29 -19.75 -2.31
CA ASP A 44 -6.25 -20.30 -3.28
C ASP A 44 -6.94 -19.21 -4.13
N ILE A 45 -6.66 -17.93 -3.83
CA ILE A 45 -7.14 -16.78 -4.60
C ILE A 45 -5.93 -16.04 -5.16
N ASN A 46 -5.93 -15.83 -6.47
CA ASN A 46 -4.93 -14.98 -7.11
C ASN A 46 -4.94 -13.59 -6.46
N LEU A 47 -3.80 -13.15 -5.92
CA LEU A 47 -3.65 -11.86 -5.26
C LEU A 47 -4.09 -10.70 -6.16
N TYR A 48 -3.84 -10.80 -7.47
CA TYR A 48 -4.31 -9.80 -8.43
C TYR A 48 -5.83 -9.71 -8.45
N ASP A 49 -6.54 -10.84 -8.45
CA ASP A 49 -8.00 -10.85 -8.42
C ASP A 49 -8.52 -10.35 -7.06
N LYS A 50 -7.94 -10.80 -5.95
CA LYS A 50 -8.34 -10.36 -4.60
C LYS A 50 -8.20 -8.83 -4.44
N LEU A 51 -7.09 -8.27 -4.91
CA LEU A 51 -6.84 -6.83 -4.87
C LEU A 51 -7.69 -6.06 -5.90
N LYS A 52 -7.97 -6.63 -7.08
CA LYS A 52 -8.80 -6.00 -8.12
C LYS A 52 -10.27 -5.89 -7.71
N TYR A 53 -10.80 -6.83 -6.93
CA TYR A 53 -12.18 -6.78 -6.41
C TYR A 53 -12.32 -5.89 -5.17
N GLU A 54 -11.22 -5.50 -4.55
CA GLU A 54 -11.15 -4.54 -3.44
C GLU A 54 -11.38 -3.07 -3.85
N LYS A 55 -12.12 -2.84 -4.96
CA LYS A 55 -12.58 -1.56 -5.55
C LYS A 55 -13.25 -0.56 -4.60
N LYS A 56 -13.40 -0.88 -3.32
CA LYS A 56 -13.96 0.01 -2.29
C LYS A 56 -12.90 0.59 -1.34
N PHE A 57 -11.61 0.34 -1.54
CA PHE A 57 -10.58 0.92 -0.68
C PHE A 57 -10.30 2.40 -0.99
N SER A 58 -10.44 3.24 0.04
CA SER A 58 -10.42 4.71 -0.07
C SER A 58 -9.03 5.32 -0.29
N LEU A 59 -7.95 4.52 -0.23
CA LEU A 59 -6.58 5.01 -0.33
C LEU A 59 -6.29 5.69 -1.67
N GLU A 60 -6.90 5.27 -2.77
CA GLU A 60 -6.76 5.92 -4.08
C GLU A 60 -7.09 7.42 -4.03
N ASN A 61 -8.05 7.80 -3.19
CA ASN A 61 -8.50 9.19 -3.02
C ASN A 61 -7.91 9.88 -1.78
N CYS A 62 -7.09 9.17 -0.99
CA CYS A 62 -6.41 9.74 0.16
C CYS A 62 -5.12 10.46 -0.27
N ASN A 63 -4.92 11.66 0.28
CA ASN A 63 -3.64 12.36 0.23
C ASN A 63 -2.74 11.86 1.36
N THR A 64 -2.07 10.73 1.13
CA THR A 64 -1.24 10.03 2.13
C THR A 64 -0.07 10.86 2.63
N ASP A 65 0.41 11.83 1.84
CA ASP A 65 1.49 12.75 2.22
C ASP A 65 1.22 13.45 3.56
N GLN A 66 -0.04 13.72 3.90
CA GLN A 66 -0.45 14.40 5.14
C GLN A 66 -0.41 13.52 6.39
N PHE A 67 -0.27 12.20 6.25
CA PHE A 67 -0.37 11.23 7.35
C PHE A 67 0.95 10.52 7.63
N ARG A 68 2.04 10.95 7.00
CA ARG A 68 3.32 10.25 7.07
C ARG A 68 3.93 10.16 8.45
N ASP A 69 3.67 11.16 9.28
CA ASP A 69 4.14 11.17 10.67
C ASP A 69 3.13 10.54 11.65
N ASP A 70 1.95 10.12 11.15
CA ASP A 70 0.93 9.50 11.98
C ASP A 70 1.31 8.04 12.31
N PRO A 71 1.47 7.66 13.60
CA PRO A 71 1.88 6.32 13.97
C PRO A 71 0.88 5.23 13.56
N VAL A 72 -0.43 5.53 13.53
CA VAL A 72 -1.45 4.56 13.11
C VAL A 72 -1.31 4.30 11.62
N PHE A 73 -1.15 5.35 10.82
CA PHE A 73 -0.92 5.25 9.39
C PHE A 73 0.33 4.41 9.09
N GLN A 74 1.48 4.75 9.68
CA GLN A 74 2.74 4.04 9.47
C GLN A 74 2.62 2.55 9.84
N LYS A 75 2.03 2.24 11.00
CA LYS A 75 1.81 0.86 11.44
C LYS A 75 0.93 0.09 10.46
N SER A 76 -0.15 0.71 9.97
CA SER A 76 -1.06 0.07 9.01
C SER A 76 -0.36 -0.24 7.69
N VAL A 77 0.48 0.67 7.18
CA VAL A 77 1.31 0.41 5.99
C VAL A 77 2.22 -0.80 6.22
N ILE A 78 2.96 -0.83 7.33
CA ILE A 78 3.87 -1.95 7.67
C ILE A 78 3.11 -3.27 7.80
N LYS A 79 1.94 -3.28 8.44
CA LYS A 79 1.09 -4.49 8.56
C LYS A 79 0.68 -5.02 7.19
N ILE A 80 0.27 -4.16 6.26
CA ILE A 80 -0.11 -4.57 4.90
C ILE A 80 1.09 -5.17 4.17
N VAL A 81 2.24 -4.50 4.22
CA VAL A 81 3.49 -4.97 3.60
C VAL A 81 3.87 -6.36 4.11
N LEU A 82 3.88 -6.59 5.43
CA LEU A 82 4.18 -7.91 6.01
C LEU A 82 3.17 -8.98 5.56
N LYS A 83 1.88 -8.64 5.45
CA LYS A 83 0.86 -9.57 4.96
C LYS A 83 1.08 -9.93 3.48
N ILE A 84 1.52 -8.98 2.65
CA ILE A 84 1.89 -9.26 1.25
C ILE A 84 3.09 -10.21 1.23
N TYR A 85 4.14 -9.99 2.03
CA TYR A 85 5.25 -10.94 2.11
C TYR A 85 4.82 -12.33 2.55
N LEU A 86 4.00 -12.44 3.60
CA LEU A 86 3.48 -13.72 4.05
C LEU A 86 2.79 -14.47 2.92
N TYR A 87 1.98 -13.78 2.12
CA TYR A 87 1.37 -14.38 0.94
C TYR A 87 2.40 -14.90 -0.05
N CYS A 88 3.41 -14.09 -0.42
CA CYS A 88 4.45 -14.47 -1.37
C CYS A 88 5.21 -15.73 -0.90
N ILE A 89 5.66 -15.70 0.35
CA ILE A 89 6.33 -16.83 1.01
C ILE A 89 5.41 -18.07 0.96
N SER A 90 4.12 -17.88 1.25
CA SER A 90 3.16 -18.98 1.27
C SER A 90 2.95 -19.62 -0.11
N LEU A 91 3.15 -18.90 -1.21
CA LEU A 91 3.10 -19.48 -2.56
C LEU A 91 4.32 -20.36 -2.89
N GLU A 92 5.28 -20.49 -1.98
CA GLU A 92 6.57 -21.17 -2.20
C GLU A 92 7.38 -20.60 -3.36
N GLU A 93 6.94 -19.46 -3.91
CA GLU A 93 7.73 -18.64 -4.78
C GLU A 93 8.72 -17.87 -3.88
N PRO A 94 10.03 -18.14 -3.96
CA PRO A 94 11.04 -17.46 -3.14
C PRO A 94 11.31 -16.05 -3.67
N ARG A 95 10.24 -15.31 -3.96
CA ARG A 95 10.32 -13.94 -4.42
C ARG A 95 10.36 -13.07 -3.20
N ASP A 96 11.57 -12.76 -2.78
CA ASP A 96 11.82 -11.81 -1.71
C ASP A 96 11.44 -10.37 -2.11
N ASP A 97 10.97 -10.13 -3.34
CA ASP A 97 10.74 -8.79 -3.92
C ASP A 97 9.25 -8.43 -4.09
N LEU A 98 8.82 -7.33 -3.46
CA LEU A 98 7.47 -6.77 -3.61
C LEU A 98 7.21 -6.13 -4.99
N PHE A 99 8.25 -5.92 -5.81
CA PHE A 99 8.15 -5.23 -7.10
C PHE A 99 7.09 -5.83 -8.02
N ILE A 100 6.88 -7.14 -7.97
CA ILE A 100 5.87 -7.84 -8.78
C ILE A 100 4.45 -7.40 -8.42
N PHE A 101 4.23 -7.03 -7.17
CA PHE A 101 2.93 -6.53 -6.69
C PHE A 101 2.81 -5.02 -6.77
N TYR A 102 3.92 -4.31 -7.05
CA TYR A 102 3.91 -2.86 -7.17
C TYR A 102 2.84 -2.37 -8.13
N ARG A 103 2.58 -3.06 -9.25
CA ARG A 103 1.59 -2.63 -10.25
C ARG A 103 0.27 -3.39 -10.22
N ALA A 104 0.02 -4.20 -9.19
CA ALA A 104 -1.19 -5.01 -9.12
C ALA A 104 -2.44 -4.13 -8.99
N THR A 105 -2.41 -3.13 -8.11
CA THR A 105 -3.48 -2.13 -7.94
C THR A 105 -2.93 -0.79 -7.46
N ASN A 106 -3.70 0.28 -7.61
CA ASN A 106 -3.33 1.60 -7.05
C ASN A 106 -3.18 1.56 -5.52
N THR A 107 -3.94 0.72 -4.82
CA THR A 107 -3.80 0.52 -3.37
C THR A 107 -2.43 -0.05 -3.03
N THR A 108 -1.98 -1.05 -3.80
CA THR A 108 -0.66 -1.67 -3.61
C THR A 108 0.47 -0.70 -3.98
N ILE A 109 0.31 0.06 -5.08
CA ILE A 109 1.22 1.15 -5.48
C ILE A 109 1.39 2.12 -4.30
N LYS A 110 0.29 2.70 -3.82
CA LYS A 110 0.33 3.69 -2.73
C LYS A 110 0.88 3.11 -1.44
N THR A 111 0.54 1.87 -1.10
CA THR A 111 1.07 1.22 0.11
C THR A 111 2.59 1.05 0.01
N ILE A 112 3.10 0.62 -1.14
CA ILE A 112 4.54 0.43 -1.36
C ILE A 112 5.26 1.78 -1.42
N ASP A 113 4.68 2.80 -2.07
CA ASP A 113 5.24 4.16 -2.10
C ASP A 113 5.40 4.72 -0.67
N GLU A 114 4.40 4.53 0.19
CA GLU A 114 4.46 4.98 1.58
C GLU A 114 5.41 4.12 2.44
N TYR A 115 5.54 2.83 2.16
CA TYR A 115 6.57 2.00 2.78
C TYR A 115 7.98 2.47 2.41
N ILE A 116 8.23 2.79 1.13
CA ILE A 116 9.50 3.38 0.66
C ILE A 116 9.76 4.71 1.37
N TYR A 117 8.73 5.54 1.58
CA TYR A 117 8.87 6.77 2.34
C TYR A 117 9.26 6.50 3.80
N ILE A 118 8.58 5.56 4.48
CA ILE A 118 8.89 5.19 5.87
C ILE A 118 10.34 4.74 6.02
N MET A 119 10.84 3.97 5.04
CA MET A 119 12.21 3.47 5.04
C MET A 119 13.27 4.56 4.80
N ASN A 120 13.01 5.49 3.88
CA ASN A 120 14.02 6.45 3.43
C ASN A 120 13.86 7.87 4.01
N GLY A 121 12.73 8.16 4.66
CA GLY A 121 12.34 9.50 5.10
C GLY A 121 12.03 10.47 3.95
N LYS A 122 12.03 10.01 2.70
CA LYS A 122 11.77 10.80 1.50
C LYS A 122 11.14 9.94 0.40
N LYS A 123 10.43 10.58 -0.53
CA LYS A 123 9.97 9.92 -1.76
C LYS A 123 11.20 9.54 -2.58
N VAL A 124 11.33 8.26 -2.93
CA VAL A 124 12.41 7.75 -3.79
C VAL A 124 11.75 7.14 -5.04
N PRO A 125 12.23 7.44 -6.25
CA PRO A 125 11.75 6.77 -7.45
C PRO A 125 11.98 5.25 -7.33
N LEU A 126 10.99 4.46 -7.76
CA LEU A 126 10.99 3.00 -7.54
C LEU A 126 12.11 2.22 -8.22
N TYR A 127 12.81 2.85 -9.15
CA TYR A 127 13.95 2.25 -9.82
C TYR A 127 15.22 3.00 -9.41
N PRO A 128 16.25 2.32 -8.91
CA PRO A 128 16.40 0.88 -8.65
C PRO A 128 16.22 0.60 -7.16
N VAL A 129 15.01 0.32 -6.67
CA VAL A 129 14.84 0.02 -5.24
C VAL A 129 15.15 -1.47 -5.00
N GLU A 130 16.44 -1.77 -4.78
CA GLU A 130 16.95 -3.08 -4.29
C GLU A 130 16.47 -3.42 -2.85
N ASN A 131 15.64 -2.56 -2.26
CA ASN A 131 15.32 -2.54 -0.84
C ASN A 131 13.90 -3.03 -0.51
N LEU A 132 13.20 -3.65 -1.47
CA LEU A 132 11.89 -4.25 -1.24
C LEU A 132 12.00 -5.73 -0.79
N GLU A 133 13.04 -6.05 -0.02
CA GLU A 133 13.18 -7.36 0.62
C GLU A 133 12.54 -7.40 2.02
N VAL A 134 12.05 -8.58 2.41
CA VAL A 134 11.55 -8.81 3.77
C VAL A 134 12.62 -8.54 4.85
N ASN A 135 13.89 -8.74 4.53
CA ASN A 135 15.01 -8.39 5.40
C ASN A 135 15.10 -6.88 5.65
N THR A 136 14.77 -6.08 4.65
CA THR A 136 14.76 -4.62 4.76
C THR A 136 13.61 -4.14 5.62
N VAL A 137 12.41 -4.73 5.47
CA VAL A 137 11.29 -4.49 6.40
C VAL A 137 11.69 -4.83 7.83
N ARG A 138 12.39 -5.95 8.04
CA ARG A 138 12.89 -6.35 9.36
C ARG A 138 13.81 -5.29 9.95
N SER A 139 14.73 -4.73 9.17
CA SER A 139 15.61 -3.65 9.62
C SER A 139 14.81 -2.41 10.02
N VAL A 140 13.86 -1.97 9.18
CA VAL A 140 12.96 -0.84 9.49
C VAL A 140 12.19 -1.06 10.80
N ILE A 141 11.65 -2.26 11.02
CA ILE A 141 10.94 -2.60 12.28
C ILE A 141 11.88 -2.57 13.47
N LYS A 142 13.12 -3.06 13.32
CA LYS A 142 14.13 -3.05 14.39
C LYS A 142 14.65 -1.65 14.71
N GLU A 143 14.70 -0.74 13.76
CA GLU A 143 15.21 0.61 13.99
C GLU A 143 14.14 1.56 14.55
N ASN A 144 12.86 1.25 14.33
CA ASN A 144 11.75 2.08 14.77
C ASN A 144 11.04 1.51 16.02
N LYS A 145 11.20 2.21 17.17
CA LYS A 145 10.58 1.84 18.46
C LYS A 145 9.05 1.75 18.42
N ILE A 146 8.38 2.45 17.51
CA ILE A 146 6.91 2.42 17.36
C ILE A 146 6.47 1.03 16.88
N PHE A 147 7.24 0.41 15.98
CA PHE A 147 6.95 -0.90 15.42
C PHE A 147 7.35 -2.03 16.38
N GLN A 148 8.49 -1.89 17.05
CA GLN A 148 8.94 -2.89 18.05
C GLN A 148 7.94 -3.13 19.19
N LYS A 149 7.21 -2.10 19.59
CA LYS A 149 6.21 -2.17 20.68
C LYS A 149 4.85 -2.71 20.19
N ASP A 150 4.67 -2.87 18.89
CA ASP A 150 3.42 -3.29 18.30
C ASP A 150 3.36 -4.82 18.17
N LYS A 151 2.54 -5.45 19.02
CA LYS A 151 2.44 -6.92 19.10
C LYS A 151 2.03 -7.55 17.77
N ASP A 152 1.16 -6.90 17.01
CA ASP A 152 0.66 -7.44 15.74
C ASP A 152 1.77 -7.42 14.68
N ILE A 153 2.50 -6.31 14.57
CA ILE A 153 3.63 -6.18 13.64
C ILE A 153 4.70 -7.22 13.96
N MET A 154 5.07 -7.35 15.24
CA MET A 154 6.07 -8.33 15.66
C MET A 154 5.64 -9.77 15.37
N SER A 155 4.37 -10.11 15.64
CA SER A 155 3.80 -11.43 15.32
C SER A 155 3.81 -11.74 13.82
N LEU A 156 3.46 -10.76 12.97
CA LEU A 156 3.54 -10.89 11.51
C LEU A 156 4.98 -11.08 11.04
N LEU A 157 5.92 -10.31 11.57
CA LEU A 157 7.34 -10.42 11.24
C LEU A 157 7.91 -11.79 11.64
N ASP A 158 7.57 -12.29 12.82
CA ASP A 158 7.98 -13.63 13.27
C ASP A 158 7.41 -14.72 12.37
N SER A 159 6.16 -14.56 11.95
CA SER A 159 5.52 -15.47 10.97
C SER A 159 6.29 -15.50 9.64
N CYS A 160 6.72 -14.34 9.12
CA CYS A 160 7.55 -14.27 7.92
C CYS A 160 8.87 -15.03 8.13
N ASN A 161 9.57 -14.76 9.24
CA ASN A 161 10.85 -15.39 9.56
C ASN A 161 10.75 -16.92 9.67
N VAL A 162 9.69 -17.43 10.30
CA VAL A 162 9.45 -18.88 10.43
C VAL A 162 9.21 -19.51 9.07
N GLN A 163 8.37 -18.91 8.23
CA GLN A 163 8.07 -19.48 6.92
C GLN A 163 9.26 -19.43 5.95
N LEU A 164 10.04 -18.35 5.95
CA LEU A 164 11.28 -18.24 5.17
C LEU A 164 12.30 -19.34 5.52
N LYS A 165 12.45 -19.66 6.81
CA LYS A 165 13.32 -20.76 7.26
C LYS A 165 12.84 -22.12 6.71
N LYS A 166 11.53 -22.35 6.66
CA LYS A 166 10.96 -23.60 6.12
C LYS A 166 11.27 -23.75 4.63
N ILE A 167 11.10 -22.70 3.84
CA ILE A 167 11.36 -22.74 2.38
C ILE A 167 12.85 -22.97 2.09
N LYS A 168 13.75 -22.28 2.81
CA LYS A 168 15.21 -22.50 2.67
C LYS A 168 15.63 -23.94 3.00
N HIS A 169 14.89 -24.62 3.88
CA HIS A 169 15.14 -26.02 4.18
C HIS A 169 14.64 -26.95 3.04
N ILE A 170 13.52 -26.63 2.41
CA ILE A 170 12.97 -27.40 1.29
C ILE A 170 13.89 -27.29 0.06
N GLN A 171 14.38 -26.09 -0.26
CA GLN A 171 15.25 -25.83 -1.44
C GLN A 171 16.67 -26.40 -1.33
N ARG A 172 17.09 -26.84 -0.14
CA ARG A 172 18.42 -27.46 0.09
C ARG A 172 18.40 -28.98 0.00
N ARG A 173 17.23 -29.59 -0.23
CA ARG A 173 17.05 -31.03 -0.46
C ARG A 173 16.90 -31.29 -1.94
#